data_AF-A0A1V4WLD7-F1
#
_entry.id   AF-A0A1V4WLD7-F1
#
_cell.length_a   1.000
_cell.length_b   1.000
_cell.length_c   1.000
_cell.angle_alpha   90.00
_cell.angle_beta   90.00
_cell.angle_gamma   90.00
#
_symmetry.space_group_name_H-M   'P 1'
#
loop_
_entity.id
_entity.type
_entity.pdbx_description
1 polymer ?
#
loop_
_entity_poly.entity_id
_entity_poly.type
_entity_poly.pdbx_seq_one_letter_code
_entity_poly.pdbx_strand_id
1 'polypeptide(L)'
;MNDSSSKKLLIGAKAISAYLTISKNTFYKFVREGLSLPDGRRIRLPATVIDKVWYAHTDNLDEFFKVITLSPVQEIPDEKEEDEAIKSFLGPAATQ
;
A
#
# COMPACT_ATOMS: atom_id res chain seq x y z
N MET A 1 -31.37 16.55 -3.41
CA MET A 1 -31.05 15.33 -2.62
C MET A 1 -29.62 14.95 -2.99
N ASN A 2 -28.75 14.83 -1.98
CA ASN A 2 -27.29 14.75 -2.14
C ASN A 2 -26.84 13.51 -2.92
N ASP A 3 -26.07 13.74 -3.98
CA ASP A 3 -25.22 12.76 -4.67
C ASP A 3 -24.08 12.33 -3.74
N SER A 4 -24.38 11.48 -2.77
CA SER A 4 -23.38 10.82 -1.92
C SER A 4 -22.90 9.51 -2.54
N SER A 5 -22.65 9.49 -3.85
CA SER A 5 -21.90 8.39 -4.47
C SER A 5 -20.47 8.46 -3.96
N SER A 6 -20.20 7.75 -2.87
CA SER A 6 -18.91 7.72 -2.18
C SER A 6 -17.76 7.54 -3.18
N LYS A 7 -16.98 8.59 -3.43
CA LYS A 7 -15.73 8.59 -4.23
C LYS A 7 -14.60 7.75 -3.59
N LYS A 8 -14.97 6.80 -2.74
CA LYS A 8 -14.10 6.04 -1.84
C LYS A 8 -13.76 4.66 -2.38
N LEU A 9 -14.21 4.28 -3.57
CA LEU A 9 -13.94 2.97 -4.17
C LEU A 9 -12.90 3.11 -5.29
N LEU A 10 -11.78 2.41 -5.14
CA LEU A 10 -10.75 2.30 -6.16
C LEU A 10 -10.92 0.98 -6.91
N ILE A 11 -10.83 1.04 -8.23
CA ILE A 11 -11.03 -0.10 -9.13
C ILE A 11 -9.74 -0.37 -9.90
N GLY A 12 -9.28 -1.62 -9.85
CA GLY A 12 -8.08 -2.09 -10.51
C GLY A 12 -6.81 -1.87 -9.69
N ALA A 13 -5.87 -2.81 -9.83
CA ALA A 13 -4.59 -2.79 -9.11
C ALA A 13 -3.80 -1.50 -9.37
N LYS A 14 -3.91 -0.90 -10.57
CA LYS A 14 -3.22 0.35 -10.92
C LYS A 14 -3.73 1.53 -10.08
N ALA A 15 -5.05 1.69 -9.95
CA ALA A 15 -5.63 2.78 -9.16
C ALA A 15 -5.27 2.65 -7.68
N ILE A 16 -5.36 1.43 -7.14
CA ILE A 16 -5.00 1.13 -5.75
C ILE A 16 -3.52 1.40 -5.49
N SER A 17 -2.63 0.91 -6.36
CA SER A 17 -1.18 1.10 -6.21
C SER A 17 -0.80 2.58 -6.31
N ALA A 18 -1.43 3.33 -7.23
CA ALA A 18 -1.20 4.77 -7.38
C ALA A 18 -1.67 5.56 -6.16
N TYR A 19 -2.84 5.24 -5.61
CA TYR A 19 -3.33 5.87 -4.38
C TYR A 19 -2.38 5.66 -3.21
N LEU A 20 -1.84 4.45 -3.07
CA LEU A 20 -0.88 4.11 -2.02
C LEU A 20 0.55 4.60 -2.31
N THR A 21 0.79 5.16 -3.50
CA THR A 21 2.14 5.56 -3.96
C THR A 21 3.16 4.41 -3.86
N ILE A 22 2.73 3.19 -4.21
CA ILE A 22 3.59 2.00 -4.24
C ILE A 22 3.65 1.38 -5.63
N SER A 23 4.72 0.63 -5.90
CA SER A 23 4.81 -0.16 -7.13
C SER A 23 3.73 -1.25 -7.18
N LYS A 24 3.35 -1.66 -8.39
CA LYS A 24 2.42 -2.80 -8.59
C LYS A 24 2.96 -4.10 -7.98
N ASN A 25 4.28 -4.27 -7.96
CA ASN A 25 4.92 -5.43 -7.34
C ASN A 25 4.73 -5.41 -5.82
N THR A 26 4.98 -4.27 -5.17
CA THR A 26 4.74 -4.05 -3.74
C THR A 26 3.26 -4.27 -3.40
N PHE A 27 2.33 -3.78 -4.23
CA PHE A 27 0.91 -4.05 -4.07
C PHE A 27 0.62 -5.56 -4.00
N TYR A 28 1.10 -6.35 -4.97
CA TYR A 28 0.88 -7.79 -4.95
C TYR A 28 1.56 -8.48 -3.78
N LYS A 29 2.74 -8.00 -3.36
CA LYS A 29 3.41 -8.47 -2.15
C LYS A 29 2.52 -8.25 -0.92
N PHE A 30 1.99 -7.05 -0.72
CA PHE A 30 1.12 -6.76 0.44
C PHE A 30 -0.21 -7.51 0.41
N VAL A 31 -0.74 -7.83 -0.76
CA VAL A 31 -1.94 -8.66 -0.89
C VAL A 31 -1.64 -10.14 -0.57
N ARG A 32 -0.59 -10.71 -1.17
CA ARG A 32 -0.27 -12.14 -1.08
C ARG A 32 0.42 -12.50 0.23
N GLU A 33 1.41 -11.71 0.58
CA GLU A 33 2.28 -11.91 1.73
C GLU A 33 1.86 -11.05 2.91
N GLY A 34 1.27 -9.87 2.71
CA GLY A 34 1.00 -8.96 3.83
C GLY A 34 2.27 -8.50 4.53
N LEU A 35 2.11 -7.93 5.72
CA LEU A 35 3.16 -7.41 6.57
C LEU A 35 3.06 -8.05 7.94
N SER A 36 4.22 -8.47 8.46
CA SER A 36 4.36 -8.92 9.84
C SER A 36 4.58 -7.71 10.73
N LEU A 37 3.75 -7.56 11.75
CA LEU A 37 3.88 -6.54 12.77
C LEU A 37 4.78 -7.04 13.91
N PRO A 38 5.35 -6.13 14.73
CA PRO A 38 6.28 -6.49 15.79
C PRO A 38 5.69 -7.42 16.86
N ASP A 39 4.38 -7.40 17.03
CA ASP A 39 3.64 -8.24 17.97
C ASP A 39 3.30 -9.64 17.41
N GLY A 40 3.85 -9.99 16.24
CA GLY A 40 3.64 -11.28 15.57
C GLY A 40 2.33 -11.36 14.77
N ARG A 41 1.50 -10.30 14.76
CA ARG A 41 0.31 -10.26 13.90
C ARG A 41 0.72 -10.05 12.44
N ARG A 42 -0.10 -10.59 11.53
CA ARG A 42 0.07 -10.40 10.09
C ARG A 42 -1.13 -9.66 9.53
N ILE A 43 -0.90 -8.50 8.93
CA ILE A 43 -1.92 -7.68 8.29
C ILE A 43 -1.74 -7.73 6.78
N ARG A 44 -2.83 -7.87 6.02
CA ARG A 44 -2.82 -7.87 4.55
C ARG A 44 -3.47 -6.61 4.03
N LEU A 45 -3.08 -6.20 2.82
CA LEU A 45 -3.71 -5.07 2.16
C LEU A 45 -5.21 -5.35 1.96
N PRO A 46 -6.11 -4.46 2.42
CA PRO A 46 -7.55 -4.68 2.36
C PRO A 46 -8.11 -4.38 0.95
N ALA A 47 -7.78 -5.24 0.00
CA ALA A 47 -8.28 -5.23 -1.36
C ALA A 47 -8.87 -6.61 -1.72
N THR A 48 -9.94 -6.63 -2.52
CA THR A 48 -10.62 -7.87 -2.93
C THR A 48 -10.75 -7.98 -4.45
N VAL A 49 -10.97 -9.20 -4.95
CA VAL A 49 -11.22 -9.47 -6.38
C VAL A 49 -12.68 -9.85 -6.58
N ILE A 50 -13.36 -9.14 -7.47
CA ILE A 50 -14.73 -9.45 -7.92
C ILE A 50 -14.67 -9.49 -9.46
N ASP A 51 -15.08 -10.60 -10.06
CA ASP A 51 -15.03 -10.81 -11.52
C ASP A 51 -13.67 -10.50 -12.16
N LYS A 52 -12.59 -10.97 -11.53
CA LYS A 52 -11.19 -10.74 -11.94
C LYS A 52 -10.72 -9.27 -11.88
N VAL A 53 -11.53 -8.37 -11.32
CA VAL A 53 -11.19 -6.97 -11.12
C VAL A 53 -10.92 -6.70 -9.64
N TRP A 54 -9.89 -5.92 -9.35
CA TRP A 54 -9.54 -5.52 -7.99
C TRP A 54 -10.40 -4.36 -7.50
N TYR A 55 -10.78 -4.39 -6.23
CA TYR A 55 -11.53 -3.34 -5.56
C TYR A 55 -10.96 -3.07 -4.18
N ALA A 56 -10.87 -1.81 -3.79
CA ALA A 56 -10.54 -1.41 -2.43
C ALA A 56 -11.24 -0.11 -2.05
N HIS A 57 -11.65 0.01 -0.80
CA HIS A 57 -12.08 1.29 -0.26
C HIS A 57 -10.88 2.10 0.22
N THR A 58 -10.83 3.39 -0.11
CA THR A 58 -9.76 4.30 0.32
C THR A 58 -9.64 4.33 1.84
N ASP A 59 -10.76 4.34 2.57
CA ASP A 59 -10.78 4.37 4.03
C ASP A 59 -10.07 3.13 4.62
N ASN A 60 -10.28 1.95 4.04
CA ASN A 60 -9.62 0.72 4.48
C ASN A 60 -8.11 0.78 4.21
N LEU A 61 -7.71 1.38 3.08
CA LEU A 61 -6.30 1.56 2.73
C LEU A 61 -5.61 2.52 3.71
N ASP A 62 -6.29 3.61 4.08
CA ASP A 62 -5.78 4.57 5.06
C ASP A 62 -5.65 3.95 6.45
N GLU A 63 -6.66 3.17 6.88
CA GLU A 63 -6.61 2.43 8.15
C GLU A 63 -5.47 1.42 8.19
N PHE A 64 -5.23 0.69 7.10
CA PHE A 64 -4.11 -0.24 6.99
C PHE A 64 -2.77 0.47 7.26
N PHE A 65 -2.52 1.62 6.65
CA PHE A 65 -1.28 2.37 6.89
C PHE A 65 -1.21 2.98 8.28
N LYS A 66 -2.32 3.48 8.85
CA LYS A 66 -2.35 3.94 10.25
C LYS A 66 -1.92 2.85 11.22
N VAL A 67 -2.38 1.62 11.03
CA VAL A 67 -1.97 0.48 11.88
C VAL A 67 -0.47 0.22 11.77
N ILE A 68 0.09 0.27 10.56
CA ILE A 68 1.51 0.01 10.31
C ILE A 68 2.39 1.11 10.90
N THR A 69 2.03 2.38 10.71
CA THR A 69 2.84 3.51 11.18
C THR A 69 2.77 3.74 12.68
N LEU A 70 1.72 3.23 13.35
CA LEU A 70 1.65 3.19 14.81
C LEU A 70 2.47 2.05 15.42
N SER A 71 2.92 1.08 14.61
CA SER A 71 3.72 -0.02 15.10
C SER A 71 5.16 0.44 15.35
N PRO A 72 5.79 0.03 16.48
CA PRO A 72 7.16 0.43 16.79
C PRO A 72 8.12 -0.06 15.70
N VAL A 73 9.04 0.82 15.29
CA VAL A 73 10.06 0.51 14.30
C VAL A 73 11.05 -0.51 14.90
N GLN A 74 11.23 -1.66 14.24
CA GLN A 74 12.17 -2.70 14.70
C GLN A 74 13.61 -2.39 14.31
N GLU A 75 13.81 -1.91 13.08
CA GLU A 75 15.11 -1.56 12.52
C GLU A 75 14.97 -0.20 11.85
N ILE A 76 15.75 0.78 12.31
CA ILE A 76 15.85 2.09 11.67
C ILE A 76 16.99 1.96 10.65
N PRO A 77 16.71 2.03 9.34
CA PRO A 77 17.77 1.98 8.33
C PRO A 77 18.69 3.19 8.48
N ASP A 78 19.95 3.04 8.10
CA ASP A 78 20.83 4.19 7.95
C ASP A 78 20.50 5.00 6.68
N GLU A 79 21.06 6.20 6.56
CA GLU A 79 20.77 7.11 5.44
C GLU A 79 21.10 6.49 4.07
N LYS A 80 22.14 5.63 4.00
CA LYS A 80 22.52 4.97 2.73
C LYS A 80 21.54 3.86 2.39
N GLU A 81 21.18 3.04 3.38
CA GLU A 81 20.18 1.98 3.23
C GLU A 81 18.82 2.56 2.83
N GLU A 82 18.42 3.68 3.43
CA GLU A 82 17.19 4.39 3.10
C GLU A 82 17.23 4.95 1.67
N ASP A 83 18.31 5.63 1.28
CA ASP A 83 18.48 6.17 -0.07
C ASP A 83 18.46 5.08 -1.16
N GLU A 84 19.12 3.96 -0.92
CA GLU A 84 19.12 2.81 -1.82
C GLU A 84 17.74 2.17 -1.90
N ALA A 85 17.05 2.01 -0.76
CA ALA A 85 15.70 1.49 -0.70
C ALA A 85 14.72 2.40 -1.46
N ILE A 86 14.78 3.72 -1.27
CA ILE A 86 13.93 4.69 -1.98
C ILE A 86 14.18 4.63 -3.49
N LYS A 87 15.45 4.61 -3.94
CA LYS A 87 15.79 4.49 -5.37
C LYS A 87 15.25 3.19 -5.97
N SER A 88 15.35 2.09 -5.23
CA SER A 88 14.78 0.80 -5.63
C SER A 88 13.24 0.83 -5.68
N PHE A 89 12.61 1.52 -4.73
CA PHE A 89 11.14 1.63 -4.62
C PHE A 89 10.50 2.53 -5.69
N LEU A 90 11.13 3.66 -6.01
CA LEU A 90 10.61 4.64 -6.97
C LEU A 90 11.00 4.30 -8.42
N GLY A 91 11.90 3.32 -8.63
CA GLY A 91 12.48 3.02 -9.93
C GLY A 91 13.41 4.14 -10.41
N PRO A 92 14.09 4.00 -11.57
CA PRO A 92 14.82 5.12 -12.14
C PRO A 92 13.81 6.23 -12.40
N ALA A 93 13.95 7.34 -11.68
CA ALA A 93 13.30 8.58 -12.06
C ALA A 93 13.61 8.77 -13.54
N ALA A 94 12.57 8.83 -14.37
CA ALA A 94 12.74 9.18 -15.77
C ALA A 94 13.38 10.57 -15.81
N THR A 95 14.70 10.59 -15.99
CA THR A 95 15.44 11.79 -16.34
C THR A 95 14.89 12.24 -17.69
N GLN A 96 14.06 13.28 -17.68
CA GLN A 96 13.89 14.17 -18.83
C GLN A 96 14.87 15.32 -18.70
#